data_AF-A0A7W0S247-F1
#
_entry.id   AF-A0A7W0S247-F1
#
_cell.length_a   1.000
_cell.length_b   1.000
_cell.length_c   1.000
_cell.angle_alpha   90.00
_cell.angle_beta   90.00
_cell.angle_gamma   90.00
#
_symmetry.space_group_name_H-M   'P 1'
#
loop_
_entity.id
_entity.type
_entity.pdbx_description
1 polymer ?
#
loop_
_entity_poly.entity_id
_entity_poly.type
_entity_poly.pdbx_seq_one_letter_code
_entity_poly.pdbx_strand_id
1 'polypeptide(L)' 'LTAILFILFDIEIVFLYPLAVQLDALGWFGLVEFLAFVAILGVAYVYIWRKGALNWH' A
#
# COMPACT_ATOMS: atom_id res chain seq x y z
N LEU A 1 -2.22 -13.77 12.54
CA LEU A 1 -2.39 -12.39 12.01
C LEU A 1 -1.56 -12.18 10.75
N THR A 2 -0.31 -12.67 10.72
CA THR A 2 0.59 -12.59 9.56
C THR A 2 -0.02 -13.07 8.24
N ALA A 3 -0.75 -14.20 8.21
CA ALA A 3 -1.38 -14.70 6.98
C ALA A 3 -2.46 -13.74 6.42
N ILE A 4 -3.26 -13.13 7.29
CA ILE A 4 -4.26 -12.13 6.89
C ILE A 4 -3.56 -10.86 6.39
N LEU A 5 -2.48 -10.47 7.05
CA LEU A 5 -1.66 -9.30 6.69
C LEU A 5 -0.98 -9.49 5.33
N PHE A 6 -0.53 -10.71 5.02
CA PHE A 6 0.00 -11.09 3.72
C PHE A 6 -1.05 -10.99 2.61
N ILE A 7 -2.25 -11.54 2.83
CA ILE A 7 -3.36 -11.44 1.87
C ILE A 7 -3.76 -9.97 1.64
N LEU A 8 -3.82 -9.17 2.70
CA LEU A 8 -4.12 -7.74 2.61
C LEU A 8 -3.08 -7.02 1.74
N PHE A 9 -1.79 -7.29 1.98
CA PHE A 9 -0.70 -6.69 1.23
C PHE A 9 -0.72 -7.08 -0.26
N ASP A 10 -0.99 -8.35 -0.58
CA ASP A 10 -1.15 -8.79 -1.97
C ASP A 10 -2.30 -8.05 -2.67
N ILE A 11 -3.42 -7.85 -1.98
CA ILE A 11 -4.56 -7.09 -2.50
C ILE A 11 -4.18 -5.62 -2.75
N GLU A 12 -3.44 -4.99 -1.84
CA GLU A 12 -2.95 -3.62 -1.99
C GLU A 12 -2.04 -3.46 -3.21
N ILE A 13 -1.17 -4.44 -3.49
CA ILE A 13 -0.30 -4.47 -4.68
C ILE A 13 -1.13 -4.59 -5.96
N VAL A 14 -2.19 -5.41 -5.97
CA VAL A 14 -3.12 -5.51 -7.11
C VAL A 14 -3.79 -4.16 -7.41
N PHE A 15 -4.13 -3.38 -6.38
CA PHE A 15 -4.68 -2.02 -6.57
C PHE A 15 -3.63 -0.99 -7.03
N LEU A 16 -2.36 -1.15 -6.63
CA LEU A 16 -1.25 -0.32 -7.10
C LEU A 16 -0.93 -0.57 -8.57
N TYR A 17 -1.18 -1.77 -9.10
CA TYR A 17 -0.78 -2.15 -10.45
C TYR A 17 -1.40 -1.27 -11.56
N PRO A 18 -2.73 -1.03 -11.60
CA PRO A 18 -3.31 -0.11 -12.57
C PRO A 18 -2.74 1.30 -12.48
N LEU A 19 -2.49 1.79 -11.27
CA LEU A 19 -1.92 3.11 -11.04
C LEU A 19 -0.49 3.17 -11.60
N ALA A 20 0.31 2.14 -11.35
CA ALA A 20 1.68 2.04 -11.85
C ALA A 20 1.75 1.98 -13.38
N VAL A 21 0.82 1.28 -14.03
CA VAL A 21 0.75 1.20 -15.50
C VAL A 21 0.36 2.55 -16.12
N GLN A 22 -0.40 3.38 -15.40
CA GLN A 22 -0.89 4.68 -15.88
C GLN A 22 0.03 5.85 -15.50
N LEU A 23 1.04 5.63 -14.66
CA LEU A 23 1.98 6.67 -14.19
C LEU A 23 2.60 7.47 -15.35
N ASP A 24 3.07 6.78 -16.39
CA ASP A 24 3.71 7.41 -17.55
C ASP A 24 2.74 8.28 -18.36
N ALA A 25 1.45 7.94 -18.37
CA ALA A 25 0.43 8.68 -19.11
C ALA A 25 -0.05 9.94 -18.35
N LEU A 26 -0.02 9.91 -17.01
CA LEU A 26 -0.51 11.00 -16.15
C LEU A 26 0.59 12.01 -15.77
N GLY A 27 1.87 11.68 -15.96
CA GLY A 27 2.99 12.58 -15.65
C GLY A 27 3.01 13.03 -14.19
N TRP A 28 3.12 14.35 -13.95
CA TRP A 28 3.15 14.92 -12.60
C TRP A 28 1.90 14.62 -11.76
N PHE A 29 0.73 14.51 -12.40
CA PHE A 29 -0.51 14.18 -11.71
C PHE A 29 -0.48 12.73 -11.20
N GLY A 30 0.04 11.81 -12.01
CA GLY A 30 0.21 10.41 -11.64
C GLY A 30 1.17 10.24 -10.47
N LEU A 31 2.22 11.07 -10.42
CA LEU A 31 3.18 11.08 -9.32
C LEU A 31 2.53 11.48 -7.98
N VAL A 32 1.65 12.48 -8.00
CA VAL A 32 0.91 12.92 -6.80
C VAL A 32 -0.09 11.86 -6.36
N GLU A 33 -0.85 11.26 -7.29
CA GLU A 33 -1.77 10.16 -6.95
C GLU A 33 -1.02 8.94 -6.39
N PHE A 34 0.12 8.58 -6.97
CA PHE A 34 0.96 7.50 -6.47
C PHE A 34 1.46 7.76 -5.05
N LEU A 35 1.97 8.96 -4.78
CA LEU A 35 2.40 9.35 -3.44
C LEU A 35 1.25 9.36 -2.44
N ALA A 36 0.07 9.86 -2.84
CA ALA A 36 -1.11 9.86 -2.00
C ALA A 36 -1.58 8.42 -1.66
N PHE A 37 -1.60 7.53 -2.66
CA PHE A 37 -1.98 6.14 -2.47
C PHE A 37 -1.00 5.41 -1.54
N VAL A 38 0.30 5.53 -1.80
CA VAL A 38 1.35 4.95 -0.96
C VAL A 38 1.30 5.51 0.47
N ALA A 39 1.01 6.81 0.64
CA ALA A 39 0.87 7.39 1.97
C ALA A 39 -0.30 6.79 2.76
N ILE A 40 -1.44 6.53 2.12
CA ILE A 40 -2.61 5.89 2.75
C ILE A 40 -2.26 4.47 3.20
N LEU A 41 -1.61 3.68 2.33
CA LEU A 41 -1.14 2.34 2.68
C LEU A 41 -0.12 2.39 3.82
N GLY A 42 0.80 3.34 3.79
CA GLY A 42 1.78 3.56 4.85
C GLY A 42 1.13 3.86 6.20
N VAL A 43 0.08 4.67 6.23
CA VAL A 43 -0.69 4.94 7.46
C VAL A 43 -1.36 3.67 7.99
N ALA A 44 -1.98 2.87 7.11
CA ALA A 44 -2.58 1.59 7.49
C ALA A 44 -1.53 0.63 8.07
N TYR A 45 -0.36 0.54 7.43
CA TYR A 45 0.74 -0.32 7.88
C TYR A 45 1.31 0.13 9.24
N VAL A 46 1.56 1.43 9.42
CA VAL A 46 2.03 1.99 10.70
C VAL A 46 1.02 1.73 11.82
N TYR A 47 -0.27 1.84 11.55
CA TYR A 47 -1.31 1.54 12.53
C TYR A 47 -1.27 0.06 12.96
N ILE A 48 -1.17 -0.86 12.00
CA ILE A 48 -1.10 -2.30 12.26
C ILE A 48 0.19 -2.67 13.00
N TRP A 49 1.31 -2.04 12.65
CA TRP A 49 2.58 -2.20 13.35
C TRP A 49 2.49 -1.76 14.81
N ARG A 50 1.89 -0.60 15.07
CA ARG A 50 1.68 -0.10 16.45
C ARG A 50 0.73 -0.99 17.26
N LYS A 51 -0.17 -1.74 16.61
CA LYS A 51 -1.00 -2.76 17.27
C LYS A 51 -0.27 -4.08 17.56
N GLY A 52 1.01 -4.20 17.21
CA GLY A 52 1.81 -5.38 17.52
C GLY A 52 1.49 -6.60 16.65
N ALA A 53 0.81 -6.44 15.51
CA ALA A 53 0.49 -7.54 14.61
C ALA A 53 1.70 -8.14 13.88
N LEU A 54 2.86 -7.45 13.96
CA LEU A 54 4.16 -7.89 13.43
C LEU A 54 5.04 -8.58 14.48
N ASN A 55 4.58 -8.72 15.72
CA ASN A 55 5.33 -9.47 16.74
C ASN A 55 5.20 -10.97 16.45
N TRP A 56 6.23 -11.52 15.83
CA TRP A 56 6.48 -12.96 15.78
C TRP A 56 7.11 -13.39 17.11
N HIS A 57 6.33 -14.13 17.90
CA HIS A 57 6.84 -15.00 18.95
C HIS A 57 6.66 -16.44 18.51
#